data_AF-A0A368G929-F1
#
_entry.id   AF-A0A368G929-F1
#
_cell.length_a   1.000
_cell.length_b   1.000
_cell.length_c   1.000
_cell.angle_alpha   90.00
_cell.angle_beta   90.00
_cell.angle_gamma   90.00
#
_symmetry.space_group_name_H-M   'P 1'
#
loop_
_entity.id
_entity.type
_entity.pdbx_description
1 polymer ?
#
loop_
_entity_poly.entity_id
_entity_poly.type
_entity_poly.pdbx_seq_one_letter_code
_entity_poly.pdbx_strand_id
1 'polypeptide(L)'
;MNLEEGQLIGIANYAEESMSLYHAFTEFPPENMKGLVIGSEIPWVEVFALRKGASEVLTVEYQKLSIHGTDKVKYIHPMELAEKWQQ
;
A
#
# COMPACT_ATOMS: atom_id res chain seq x y z
N MET A 1 -9.35 -13.72 5.86
CA MET A 1 -9.71 -12.90 7.04
C MET A 1 -10.14 -11.53 6.51
N ASN A 2 -11.45 -11.31 6.41
CA ASN A 2 -11.99 -9.97 6.09
C ASN A 2 -11.74 -9.09 7.32
N LEU A 3 -11.03 -7.97 7.17
CA LEU A 3 -10.96 -6.98 8.24
C LEU A 3 -12.32 -6.32 8.30
N GLU A 4 -12.91 -6.31 9.49
CA GLU A 4 -14.11 -5.50 9.73
C GLU A 4 -13.72 -4.02 9.68
N GLU A 5 -14.66 -3.18 9.26
CA GLU A 5 -14.50 -1.72 9.05
C GLU A 5 -13.82 -1.01 10.25
N GLY A 6 -14.17 -1.41 11.48
CA GLY A 6 -13.58 -0.86 12.71
C GLY A 6 -12.10 -1.19 12.91
N GLN A 7 -11.57 -2.24 12.29
CA GLN A 7 -10.15 -2.57 12.35
C GLN A 7 -9.31 -1.73 11.38
N LEU A 8 -9.90 -1.20 10.31
CA LEU A 8 -9.21 -0.35 9.33
C LEU A 8 -8.93 1.05 9.88
N ILE A 9 -9.89 1.60 10.62
CA ILE A 9 -9.79 2.91 11.29
C ILE A 9 -8.63 2.94 12.30
N GLY A 10 -8.26 1.80 12.87
CA GLY A 10 -7.13 1.70 13.82
C GLY A 10 -5.76 1.52 13.17
N ILE A 11 -5.68 1.21 11.88
CA ILE A 11 -4.42 0.92 11.17
C ILE A 11 -3.90 2.16 10.44
N ALA A 12 -4.80 2.99 9.92
CA ALA A 12 -4.44 4.28 9.37
C ALA A 12 -4.53 5.33 10.47
N ASN A 13 -3.50 6.14 10.67
CA ASN A 13 -3.60 7.39 11.45
C ASN A 13 -4.56 8.42 10.80
N TYR A 14 -5.35 8.00 9.81
CA TYR A 14 -6.10 8.76 8.82
C TYR A 14 -7.48 8.11 8.64
N ALA A 15 -8.37 8.30 9.61
CA ALA A 15 -9.65 7.59 9.66
C ALA A 15 -10.54 7.87 8.43
N GLU A 16 -10.60 9.11 7.95
CA GLU A 16 -11.44 9.49 6.79
C GLU A 16 -10.87 8.97 5.47
N GLU A 17 -9.56 9.09 5.28
CA GLU A 17 -8.85 8.64 4.09
C GLU A 17 -8.88 7.11 3.99
N SER A 18 -8.85 6.42 5.14
CA SER A 18 -8.98 4.96 5.20
C SER A 18 -10.32 4.46 4.67
N MET A 19 -11.40 5.21 4.89
CA MET A 19 -12.73 4.84 4.40
C MET A 19 -12.87 5.05 2.90
N SER A 20 -12.29 6.13 2.37
CA SER A 20 -12.27 6.37 0.93
C SER A 20 -11.52 5.26 0.18
N LEU A 21 -10.37 4.82 0.69
CA LEU A 21 -9.63 3.67 0.14
C LEU A 21 -10.38 2.36 0.34
N TYR A 22 -11.05 2.17 1.49
CA TYR A 22 -11.91 1.03 1.75
C TYR A 22 -12.98 0.85 0.68
N HIS A 23 -13.76 1.90 0.43
CA HIS A 23 -14.81 1.88 -0.58
C HIS A 23 -14.21 1.70 -1.99
N ALA A 24 -13.16 2.45 -2.33
CA ALA A 24 -12.52 2.37 -3.63
C ALA A 24 -12.03 0.94 -3.97
N PHE A 25 -11.31 0.25 -3.08
CA PHE A 25 -10.88 -1.13 -3.35
C PHE A 25 -11.98 -2.17 -3.15
N THR A 26 -13.12 -1.81 -2.54
CA THR A 26 -14.28 -2.70 -2.46
C THR A 26 -15.07 -2.67 -3.76
N GLU A 27 -15.28 -1.48 -4.33
CA GLU A 27 -15.96 -1.30 -5.62
C GLU A 27 -15.06 -1.66 -6.81
N PHE A 28 -13.78 -1.34 -6.71
CA PHE A 28 -12.77 -1.52 -7.76
C PHE A 28 -11.55 -2.28 -7.21
N PRO A 29 -11.68 -3.58 -6.94
CA PRO A 29 -10.58 -4.36 -6.40
C PRO A 29 -9.44 -4.47 -7.42
N PRO A 30 -8.17 -4.26 -7.03
CA PRO A 30 -7.03 -4.32 -7.92
C PRO A 30 -6.59 -5.77 -8.22
N GLU A 31 -7.55 -6.66 -8.52
CA GLU A 31 -7.29 -8.09 -8.67
C GLU A 31 -6.24 -8.38 -9.75
N ASN A 32 -5.18 -9.09 -9.35
CA ASN A 32 -4.01 -9.43 -10.17
C ASN A 32 -3.21 -8.22 -10.70
N MET A 33 -3.54 -6.99 -10.32
CA MET A 33 -2.85 -5.78 -10.76
C MET A 33 -1.59 -5.52 -9.94
N LYS A 34 -0.63 -4.82 -10.56
CA LYS A 34 0.54 -4.26 -9.86
C LYS A 34 0.27 -2.82 -9.46
N GLY A 35 0.53 -2.49 -8.20
CA GLY A 35 0.30 -1.16 -7.64
C GLY A 35 1.57 -0.35 -7.46
N LEU A 36 1.43 0.97 -7.49
CA LEU A 36 2.43 1.94 -7.07
C LEU A 36 1.84 2.78 -5.93
N VAL A 37 2.55 2.87 -4.81
CA VAL A 37 2.21 3.72 -3.67
C VAL A 37 3.34 4.71 -3.42
N ILE A 38 2.99 5.96 -3.13
CA ILE A 38 3.96 7.04 -2.86
C ILE A 38 3.58 7.66 -1.53
N GLY A 39 4.51 7.76 -0.59
CA GLY A 39 4.32 8.54 0.63
C GLY A 39 3.46 7.86 1.71
N SER A 40 3.44 6.52 1.80
CA SER A 40 2.55 5.82 2.74
C SER A 40 2.95 5.97 4.21
N GLU A 41 4.23 6.29 4.50
CA GLU A 41 4.90 6.34 5.82
C GLU A 41 4.84 5.03 6.65
N ILE A 42 3.67 4.39 6.72
CA ILE A 42 3.33 3.10 7.31
C ILE A 42 2.65 2.26 6.21
N PRO A 43 2.85 0.93 6.13
CA PRO A 43 2.46 0.15 4.96
C PRO A 43 0.97 -0.26 4.95
N TRP A 44 0.04 0.68 5.16
CA TRP A 44 -1.38 0.37 5.28
C TRP A 44 -2.09 0.25 3.93
N VAL A 45 -1.78 1.13 2.97
CA VAL A 45 -2.38 1.12 1.62
C VAL A 45 -1.97 -0.15 0.88
N GLU A 46 -0.71 -0.55 1.00
CA GLU A 46 -0.14 -1.75 0.38
C GLU A 46 -0.78 -3.01 0.95
N VAL A 47 -0.90 -3.10 2.28
CA VAL A 47 -1.56 -4.23 2.93
C VAL A 47 -3.01 -4.33 2.45
N PHE A 48 -3.69 -3.20 2.33
CA PHE A 48 -5.08 -3.18 1.92
C PHE A 48 -5.25 -3.56 0.44
N ALA A 49 -4.40 -3.05 -0.45
CA ALA A 49 -4.36 -3.43 -1.86
C ALA A 49 -4.09 -4.94 -2.05
N LEU A 50 -3.12 -5.51 -1.33
CA LEU A 50 -2.82 -6.94 -1.38
C LEU A 50 -3.98 -7.80 -0.87
N ARG A 51 -4.65 -7.39 0.21
CA ARG A 51 -5.84 -8.09 0.72
C ARG A 51 -7.02 -8.06 -0.27
N LYS A 52 -7.07 -7.04 -1.13
CA LYS A 52 -8.08 -6.86 -2.18
C LYS A 52 -7.64 -7.44 -3.53
N GLY A 53 -6.56 -8.21 -3.56
CA GLY A 53 -6.20 -9.04 -4.71
C GLY A 53 -5.05 -8.52 -5.57
N ALA A 54 -4.40 -7.40 -5.20
CA ALA A 54 -3.21 -6.95 -5.91
C ALA A 54 -2.12 -8.04 -5.92
N SER A 55 -1.46 -8.20 -7.07
CA SER A 55 -0.41 -9.21 -7.24
C SER A 55 0.93 -8.77 -6.65
N GLU A 56 1.22 -7.48 -6.70
CA GLU A 56 2.44 -6.84 -6.18
C GLU A 56 2.19 -5.34 -5.97
N VAL A 57 2.90 -4.73 -5.03
CA VAL A 57 2.91 -3.27 -4.83
C VAL A 57 4.35 -2.80 -4.71
N LEU A 58 4.71 -1.75 -5.45
CA LEU A 58 5.95 -1.00 -5.23
C LEU A 58 5.64 0.25 -4.42
N THR A 59 6.36 0.48 -3.33
CA THR A 59 6.26 1.70 -2.54
C THR A 59 7.50 2.57 -2.70
N VAL A 60 7.27 3.84 -2.98
CA VAL A 60 8.28 4.90 -3.01
C VAL A 60 8.13 5.73 -1.73
N GLU A 61 9.09 5.61 -0.82
CA GLU A 61 9.02 6.23 0.51
C GLU A 61 10.42 6.49 1.07
N TYR A 62 10.62 7.61 1.79
CA TYR A 62 11.89 7.91 2.46
C TYR A 62 12.17 6.94 3.61
N GLN A 63 11.12 6.56 4.33
CA GLN A 63 11.20 5.63 5.44
C GLN A 63 11.18 4.18 4.93
N LYS A 64 12.13 3.36 5.41
CA LYS A 64 12.17 1.96 4.98
C LYS A 64 10.95 1.21 5.54
N LEU A 65 10.09 0.76 4.64
CA LEU A 65 8.94 -0.07 4.98
C LEU A 65 9.33 -1.54 5.02
N SER A 66 8.84 -2.25 6.03
CA SER A 66 8.98 -3.71 6.15
C SER A 66 7.62 -4.29 6.48
N ILE A 67 7.18 -5.27 5.69
CA ILE A 67 5.93 -5.99 5.95
C ILE A 67 6.28 -7.45 6.20
N HIS A 68 5.88 -7.96 7.36
CA HIS A 68 6.11 -9.36 7.70
C HIS A 68 5.12 -10.28 6.96
N GLY A 69 5.62 -11.42 6.48
CA GLY A 69 4.78 -12.48 5.90
C GLY A 69 4.46 -12.34 4.41
N THR A 70 5.07 -11.38 3.70
CA THR A 70 4.94 -11.26 2.25
C THR A 70 6.18 -10.59 1.64
N ASP A 71 6.55 -10.99 0.43
CA ASP A 71 7.57 -10.34 -0.41
C ASP A 71 6.95 -9.55 -1.58
N LYS A 72 5.61 -9.50 -1.64
CA LYS A 72 4.82 -8.81 -2.68
C LYS A 72 4.78 -7.29 -2.52
N VAL A 73 5.35 -6.76 -1.44
CA VAL A 73 5.58 -5.30 -1.31
C VAL A 73 7.05 -5.03 -1.49
N LYS A 74 7.37 -4.33 -2.58
CA LYS A 74 8.69 -3.84 -2.90
C LYS A 74 8.82 -2.40 -2.39
N TYR A 75 10.05 -2.00 -2.14
CA TYR A 75 10.37 -0.66 -1.64
C TYR A 75 11.49 -0.08 -2.50
N ILE A 76 11.41 1.22 -2.77
CA ILE A 76 12.52 2.01 -3.32
C ILE A 76 12.58 3.37 -2.65
N HIS A 77 13.78 3.81 -2.28
CA HIS A 77 13.98 5.14 -1.73
C HIS A 77 13.82 6.20 -2.85
N PRO A 78 13.11 7.33 -2.64
CA PRO A 78 12.88 8.34 -3.68
C PRO A 78 14.15 8.85 -4.36
N MET A 79 15.23 9.05 -3.58
CA MET A 79 16.52 9.44 -4.15
C MET A 79 17.13 8.36 -5.05
N GLU A 80 17.03 7.09 -4.66
CA GLU A 80 17.52 5.98 -5.47
C GLU A 80 16.70 5.85 -6.78
N LEU A 81 15.38 6.05 -6.69
CA LEU A 81 14.52 6.10 -7.87
C LEU A 81 14.95 7.24 -8.82
N ALA A 82 15.20 8.44 -8.29
CA ALA A 82 15.62 9.59 -9.08
C ALA A 82 16.98 9.40 -9.75
N GLU A 83 17.96 8.83 -9.03
CA GLU A 83 19.28 8.50 -9.57
C GLU A 83 19.20 7.47 -10.70
N LYS A 84 18.38 6.42 -10.52
CA LYS A 84 18.15 5.38 -11.54
C LYS A 84 17.40 5.90 -12.75
N TRP A 85 16.53 6.90 -12.58
CA TRP A 85 15.77 7.49 -13.68
C TRP A 85 16.65 8.31 -14.65
N GLN A 86 17.75 8.89 -14.16
CA GLN A 86 18.65 9.71 -14.97
C GLN A 86 19.56 8.88 -15.90
N GLN A 87 19.58 7.56 -15.75
CA GLN A 87 20.37 6.63 -16.55
C GLN A 87 19.62 6.21 -17.81
#